data_AF-A0A9P9G9H6-F1
#
_entry.id   AF-A0A9P9G9H6-F1
#
_cell.length_a   1.000
_cell.length_b   1.000
_cell.length_c   1.000
_cell.angle_alpha   90.00
_cell.angle_beta   90.00
_cell.angle_gamma   90.00
#
_symmetry.space_group_name_H-M   'P 1'
#
loop_
_entity.id
_entity.type
_entity.pdbx_description
1 polymer ?
#
loop_
_entity_poly.entity_id
_entity_poly.type
_entity_poly.pdbx_seq_one_letter_code
_entity_poly.pdbx_strand_id
1 'polypeptide(L)'
;MISNPFIVSWWPLALADPALFHVSIQTACLDEELRAHKGFPISELLMVDSVSLIRQKIENSSLAFQDDTLNSVVTLAAIEHGKGNVEASRTHIDGVKRIVGVRGGISHVRQSSPLTARMVAWVSMLVTGAPQFPIQDDLGIGDGVCPTLQWLLASPGFESPSEVIDDLDIDPAVIDILTRLRSISQEASSLSGTELHDLTCFVVHKLLLLPPLSTQNLQQSAASESLRYALALYMLAIHGTTYYSHIGLVMTIMQQFRSYLEILLGSGVDESLKLWIFSVGMVSSIDPINSKWFTEQAYLAATSLKIQTWEHVLVHFKRVLWMETPRGVIFQQRWKGMLT
;
A
#
# COMPACT_ATOMS: atom_id res chain seq x y z
N MET A 1 1.92 -7.53 23.72
CA MET A 1 0.65 -7.88 23.05
C MET A 1 0.30 -6.73 22.11
N ILE A 2 0.27 -6.97 20.81
CA ILE A 2 -0.17 -5.95 19.84
C ILE A 2 -1.70 -5.90 19.94
N SER A 3 -2.26 -4.78 20.39
CA SER A 3 -3.70 -4.58 20.46
C SER A 3 -4.26 -4.48 19.04
N ASN A 4 -5.39 -5.14 18.77
CA ASN A 4 -6.06 -5.10 17.47
C ASN A 4 -6.66 -3.68 17.24
N PRO A 5 -6.19 -2.89 16.25
CA PRO A 5 -6.65 -1.52 15.99
C PRO A 5 -8.18 -1.39 15.84
N PHE A 6 -8.85 -2.43 15.34
CA PHE A 6 -10.29 -2.48 15.23
C PHE A 6 -10.94 -2.43 16.61
N ILE A 7 -10.45 -3.21 17.56
CA ILE A 7 -11.01 -3.27 18.92
C ILE A 7 -10.73 -1.97 19.67
N VAL A 8 -9.51 -1.42 19.54
CA VAL A 8 -9.10 -0.27 20.36
C VAL A 8 -9.46 1.09 19.77
N SER A 9 -9.62 1.20 18.46
CA SER A 9 -9.85 2.50 17.80
C SER A 9 -11.14 2.54 16.99
N TRP A 10 -11.45 1.51 16.20
CA TRP A 10 -12.62 1.54 15.31
C TRP A 10 -13.93 1.22 16.03
N TRP A 11 -13.96 0.15 16.83
CA TRP A 11 -15.15 -0.36 17.47
C TRP A 11 -15.83 0.63 18.43
N PRO A 12 -15.10 1.41 19.26
CA PRO A 12 -15.72 2.45 20.08
C PRO A 12 -16.45 3.52 19.23
N LEU A 13 -15.92 3.88 18.07
CA LEU A 13 -16.57 4.82 17.15
C LEU A 13 -17.81 4.18 16.50
N ALA A 14 -17.70 2.91 16.07
CA ALA A 14 -18.81 2.18 15.50
C ALA A 14 -19.98 2.06 16.50
N LEU A 15 -19.73 1.84 17.79
CA LEU A 15 -20.78 1.80 18.80
C LEU A 15 -21.45 3.17 19.06
N ALA A 16 -20.76 4.27 18.75
CA ALA A 16 -21.26 5.61 18.99
C ALA A 16 -22.10 6.18 17.84
N ASP A 17 -22.00 5.61 16.63
CA ASP A 17 -22.72 6.07 15.45
C ASP A 17 -23.48 4.92 14.76
N PRO A 18 -24.81 5.00 14.60
CA PRO A 18 -25.59 3.93 13.97
C PRO A 18 -25.15 3.59 12.54
N ALA A 19 -24.83 4.58 11.71
CA ALA A 19 -24.43 4.31 10.33
C ALA A 19 -23.09 3.54 10.30
N LEU A 20 -22.12 3.98 11.10
CA LEU A 20 -20.82 3.33 11.24
C LEU A 20 -20.93 1.93 11.85
N PHE A 21 -21.83 1.73 12.82
CA PHE A 21 -22.15 0.41 13.37
C PHE A 21 -22.59 -0.56 12.27
N HIS A 22 -23.62 -0.17 11.50
CA HIS A 22 -24.22 -1.03 10.48
C HIS A 22 -23.21 -1.43 9.39
N VAL A 23 -22.43 -0.48 8.86
CA VAL A 23 -21.42 -0.82 7.85
C VAL A 23 -20.28 -1.68 8.43
N SER A 24 -19.97 -1.54 9.72
CA SER A 24 -18.95 -2.36 10.38
C SER A 24 -19.39 -3.82 10.49
N ILE A 25 -20.65 -4.05 10.89
CA ILE A 25 -21.26 -5.39 10.91
C ILE A 25 -21.33 -5.96 9.48
N GLN A 26 -21.75 -5.14 8.52
CA GLN A 26 -21.85 -5.55 7.13
C GLN A 26 -20.49 -5.96 6.54
N THR A 27 -19.39 -5.31 6.94
CA THR A 27 -18.03 -5.68 6.54
C THR A 27 -17.66 -7.07 7.10
N ALA A 28 -18.01 -7.37 8.35
CA ALA A 28 -17.79 -8.68 8.94
C ALA A 28 -18.60 -9.78 8.23
N CYS A 29 -19.88 -9.51 7.92
CA CYS A 29 -20.72 -10.42 7.13
C CYS A 29 -20.14 -10.66 5.74
N LEU A 30 -19.69 -9.60 5.05
CA LEU A 30 -19.08 -9.73 3.72
C LEU A 30 -17.85 -10.65 3.75
N ASP A 31 -16.97 -10.50 4.74
CA ASP A 31 -15.77 -11.32 4.87
C ASP A 31 -16.11 -12.81 5.13
N GLU A 32 -17.12 -13.07 5.98
CA GLU A 32 -17.63 -14.43 6.16
C GLU A 32 -18.22 -15.01 4.86
N GLU A 33 -19.04 -14.24 4.16
CA GLU A 33 -19.68 -14.63 2.90
C GLU A 33 -18.68 -14.88 1.76
N LEU A 34 -17.65 -14.04 1.66
CA LEU A 34 -16.53 -14.20 0.72
C LEU A 34 -15.81 -15.53 0.95
N ARG A 35 -15.55 -15.89 2.21
CA ARG A 35 -14.91 -17.17 2.58
C ARG A 35 -15.83 -18.36 2.35
N ALA A 36 -17.13 -18.18 2.52
CA ALA A 36 -18.12 -19.24 2.30
C ALA A 36 -18.39 -19.52 0.82
N HIS A 37 -18.07 -18.58 -0.09
CA HIS A 37 -18.33 -18.67 -1.54
C HIS A 37 -19.81 -18.92 -1.89
N LYS A 38 -20.74 -18.27 -1.19
CA LYS A 38 -22.20 -18.48 -1.33
C LYS A 38 -22.99 -17.24 -1.82
N GLY A 39 -22.30 -16.24 -2.36
CA GLY A 39 -22.91 -14.93 -2.66
C GLY A 39 -23.03 -14.05 -1.41
N PHE A 40 -23.82 -12.97 -1.47
CA PHE A 40 -23.84 -11.90 -0.45
C PHE A 40 -25.22 -11.57 0.16
N PRO A 41 -26.12 -12.55 0.43
CA PRO A 41 -27.50 -12.25 0.83
C PRO A 41 -27.61 -11.46 2.14
N ILE A 42 -26.75 -11.70 3.14
CA ILE A 42 -26.77 -10.97 4.41
C ILE A 42 -26.20 -9.58 4.21
N SER A 43 -25.07 -9.46 3.51
CA SER A 43 -24.47 -8.16 3.22
C SER A 43 -25.37 -7.30 2.33
N GLU A 44 -26.18 -7.88 1.43
CA GLU A 44 -27.20 -7.15 0.66
C GLU A 44 -28.37 -6.69 1.53
N LEU A 45 -28.85 -7.53 2.44
CA LEU A 45 -29.90 -7.16 3.38
C LEU A 45 -29.48 -5.97 4.25
N LEU A 46 -28.27 -6.02 4.83
CA LEU A 46 -27.72 -4.94 5.66
C LEU A 46 -27.44 -3.66 4.87
N MET A 47 -27.24 -3.76 3.55
CA MET A 47 -26.95 -2.60 2.70
C MET A 47 -28.10 -1.59 2.71
N VAL A 48 -29.35 -2.07 2.73
CA VAL A 48 -30.54 -1.21 2.72
C VAL A 48 -30.53 -0.27 3.93
N ASP A 49 -30.26 -0.82 5.12
CA ASP A 49 -30.21 -0.06 6.37
C ASP A 49 -29.00 0.90 6.39
N SER A 50 -27.81 0.42 6.02
CA SER A 50 -26.58 1.22 5.94
C SER A 50 -26.76 2.45 5.04
N VAL A 51 -27.31 2.27 3.83
CA VAL A 51 -27.53 3.36 2.88
C VAL A 51 -28.61 4.32 3.37
N SER A 52 -29.67 3.81 4.00
CA SER A 52 -30.74 4.63 4.57
C SER A 52 -30.21 5.57 5.66
N LEU A 53 -29.44 5.03 6.61
CA LEU A 53 -28.81 5.80 7.69
C LEU A 53 -27.85 6.86 7.14
N ILE A 54 -27.00 6.49 6.19
CA ILE A 54 -26.07 7.43 5.57
C ILE A 54 -26.81 8.55 4.82
N ARG A 55 -27.89 8.23 4.10
CA ARG A 55 -28.71 9.23 3.42
C ARG A 55 -29.27 10.25 4.40
N GLN A 56 -29.83 9.80 5.52
CA GLN A 56 -30.32 10.68 6.58
C GLN A 56 -29.22 11.60 7.13
N LYS A 57 -28.00 11.09 7.29
CA LYS A 57 -26.85 11.91 7.72
C LYS A 57 -26.44 12.94 6.67
N ILE A 58 -26.42 12.57 5.39
CA ILE A 58 -26.05 13.46 4.29
C ILE A 58 -27.09 14.58 4.10
N GLU A 59 -28.38 14.28 4.31
CA GLU A 59 -29.47 15.27 4.25
C GLU A 59 -29.38 16.31 5.38
N ASN A 60 -28.72 15.97 6.49
CA ASN A 60 -28.47 16.90 7.59
C ASN A 60 -27.08 17.53 7.52
N SER A 61 -27.03 18.83 7.20
CA SER A 61 -25.77 19.59 7.09
C SER A 61 -24.83 19.49 8.30
N SER A 62 -25.34 19.30 9.53
CA SER A 62 -24.50 19.17 10.73
C SER A 62 -23.84 17.79 10.86
N LEU A 63 -24.37 16.77 10.19
CA LEU A 63 -23.90 15.38 10.26
C LEU A 63 -23.14 14.98 8.98
N ALA A 64 -23.48 15.57 7.85
CA ALA A 64 -22.96 15.21 6.52
C ALA A 64 -21.43 15.21 6.41
N PHE A 65 -20.75 16.06 7.18
CA PHE A 65 -19.30 16.25 7.11
C PHE A 65 -18.54 15.70 8.33
N GLN A 66 -19.21 14.96 9.21
CA GLN A 66 -18.58 14.38 10.40
C GLN A 66 -17.68 13.18 10.05
N ASP A 67 -16.77 12.84 10.96
CA ASP A 67 -15.76 11.79 10.78
C ASP A 67 -16.37 10.39 10.64
N ASP A 68 -17.44 10.13 11.38
CA ASP A 68 -18.24 8.91 11.31
C ASP A 68 -18.96 8.77 9.97
N THR A 69 -19.55 9.84 9.42
CA THR A 69 -20.13 9.84 8.06
C THR A 69 -19.07 9.49 7.00
N LEU A 70 -17.88 10.09 7.06
CA LEU A 70 -16.77 9.75 6.15
C LEU A 70 -16.38 8.27 6.27
N ASN A 71 -16.21 7.79 7.50
CA ASN A 71 -15.88 6.40 7.77
C ASN A 71 -16.97 5.45 7.26
N SER A 72 -18.25 5.81 7.39
CA SER A 72 -19.36 5.00 6.88
C SER A 72 -19.35 4.92 5.36
N VAL A 73 -19.21 6.06 4.67
CA VAL A 73 -19.23 6.10 3.19
C VAL A 73 -18.01 5.39 2.60
N VAL A 74 -16.81 5.56 3.17
CA VAL A 74 -15.62 4.86 2.65
C VAL A 74 -15.69 3.35 2.92
N THR A 75 -16.29 2.93 4.03
CA THR A 75 -16.53 1.50 4.31
C THR A 75 -17.54 0.91 3.33
N LEU A 76 -18.61 1.63 2.97
CA LEU A 76 -19.50 1.21 1.89
C LEU A 76 -18.78 1.04 0.55
N ALA A 77 -17.86 1.94 0.21
CA ALA A 77 -17.06 1.79 -0.99
C ALA A 77 -16.25 0.49 -1.01
N ALA A 78 -15.69 0.09 0.15
CA ALA A 78 -14.98 -1.19 0.30
C ALA A 78 -15.93 -2.39 0.20
N ILE A 79 -17.11 -2.31 0.81
CA ILE A 79 -18.11 -3.38 0.76
C ILE A 79 -18.56 -3.63 -0.68
N GLU A 80 -18.93 -2.57 -1.41
CA GLU A 80 -19.35 -2.67 -2.81
C GLU A 80 -18.21 -3.20 -3.69
N HIS A 81 -16.97 -2.75 -3.46
CA HIS A 81 -15.82 -3.28 -4.16
C HIS A 81 -15.63 -4.78 -3.89
N GLY A 82 -15.75 -5.23 -2.64
CA GLY A 82 -15.62 -6.64 -2.26
C GLY A 82 -16.71 -7.53 -2.87
N LYS A 83 -17.89 -6.97 -3.16
CA LYS A 83 -18.96 -7.65 -3.91
C LYS A 83 -18.74 -7.66 -5.43
N GLY A 84 -17.74 -6.92 -5.94
CA GLY A 84 -17.49 -6.74 -7.37
C GLY A 84 -18.25 -5.56 -8.01
N ASN A 85 -18.98 -4.77 -7.23
CA ASN A 85 -19.74 -3.60 -7.69
C ASN A 85 -18.83 -2.36 -7.81
N VAL A 86 -17.92 -2.38 -8.79
CA VAL A 86 -16.90 -1.34 -8.98
C VAL A 86 -17.51 0.05 -9.22
N GLU A 87 -18.63 0.15 -9.93
CA GLU A 87 -19.30 1.43 -10.21
C GLU A 87 -19.90 2.06 -8.95
N ALA A 88 -20.57 1.28 -8.12
CA ALA A 88 -21.12 1.75 -6.85
C ALA A 88 -19.99 2.16 -5.89
N SER A 89 -18.92 1.36 -5.82
CA SER A 89 -17.71 1.69 -5.06
C SER A 89 -17.13 3.05 -5.48
N ARG A 90 -16.98 3.28 -6.79
CA ARG A 90 -16.49 4.56 -7.34
C ARG A 90 -17.39 5.73 -6.96
N THR A 91 -18.70 5.54 -7.04
CA THR A 91 -19.70 6.56 -6.65
C THR A 91 -19.53 6.96 -5.18
N HIS A 92 -19.31 5.99 -4.29
CA HIS A 92 -19.03 6.26 -2.88
C HIS A 92 -17.69 7.00 -2.68
N ILE A 93 -16.63 6.61 -3.39
CA ILE A 93 -15.34 7.33 -3.34
C ILE A 93 -15.46 8.77 -3.82
N ASP A 94 -16.23 9.04 -4.89
CA ASP A 94 -16.49 10.41 -5.34
C ASP A 94 -17.24 11.23 -4.28
N GLY A 95 -18.18 10.61 -3.56
CA GLY A 95 -18.83 11.20 -2.39
C GLY A 95 -17.84 11.55 -1.28
N VAL A 96 -16.96 10.60 -0.92
CA VAL A 96 -15.89 10.80 0.07
C VAL A 96 -14.99 11.98 -0.32
N LYS A 97 -14.55 12.04 -1.58
CA LYS A 97 -13.70 13.13 -2.09
C LYS A 97 -14.36 14.49 -1.95
N ARG A 98 -15.67 14.60 -2.22
CA ARG A 98 -16.43 15.84 -2.03
C ARG A 98 -16.48 16.26 -0.56
N ILE A 99 -16.77 15.34 0.35
CA ILE A 99 -16.81 15.62 1.80
C ILE A 99 -15.43 16.06 2.30
N VAL A 100 -14.37 15.37 1.90
CA VAL A 100 -12.98 15.75 2.21
C VAL A 100 -12.65 17.13 1.67
N GLY A 101 -13.06 17.46 0.45
CA GLY A 101 -12.86 18.79 -0.16
C GLY A 101 -13.54 19.91 0.63
N VAL A 102 -14.79 19.70 1.09
CA VAL A 102 -15.50 20.66 1.96
C VAL A 102 -14.75 20.88 3.28
N ARG A 103 -14.06 19.85 3.78
CA ARG A 103 -13.25 19.92 5.01
C ARG A 103 -11.85 20.47 4.81
N GLY A 104 -11.49 20.91 3.59
CA GLY A 104 -10.18 21.47 3.28
C GLY A 104 -9.09 20.44 2.97
N GLY A 105 -9.45 19.20 2.67
CA GLY A 105 -8.52 18.15 2.27
C GLY A 105 -8.19 17.13 3.37
N ILE A 106 -7.41 16.11 3.01
CA ILE A 106 -7.04 14.99 3.88
C ILE A 106 -6.21 15.44 5.07
N SER A 107 -5.31 16.41 4.88
CA SER A 107 -4.49 16.94 5.97
C SER A 107 -5.33 17.61 7.06
N HIS A 108 -6.41 18.31 6.69
CA HIS A 108 -7.37 18.89 7.64
C HIS A 108 -8.22 17.82 8.33
N VAL A 109 -8.67 16.79 7.61
CA VAL A 109 -9.37 15.64 8.22
C VAL A 109 -8.47 14.95 9.26
N ARG A 110 -7.16 14.85 8.99
CA ARG A 110 -6.19 14.24 9.93
C ARG A 110 -6.09 15.01 11.24
N GLN A 111 -6.19 16.34 11.22
CA GLN A 111 -6.10 17.17 12.42
C GLN A 111 -7.24 16.88 13.41
N SER A 112 -8.45 16.62 12.89
CA SER A 112 -9.61 16.25 13.72
C SER A 112 -9.65 14.75 14.04
N SER A 113 -9.34 13.90 13.07
CA SER A 113 -9.36 12.44 13.23
C SER A 113 -8.27 11.78 12.36
N PRO A 114 -7.11 11.43 12.97
CA PRO A 114 -6.05 10.70 12.28
C PRO A 114 -6.53 9.34 11.73
N LEU A 115 -7.45 8.67 12.43
CA LEU A 115 -8.02 7.40 11.99
C LEU A 115 -8.87 7.56 10.73
N THR A 116 -9.73 8.59 10.68
CA THR A 116 -10.58 8.85 9.51
C THR A 116 -9.73 9.19 8.28
N ALA A 117 -8.74 10.07 8.43
CA ALA A 117 -7.83 10.42 7.33
C ALA A 117 -7.09 9.18 6.80
N ARG A 118 -6.61 8.31 7.71
CA ARG A 118 -5.95 7.04 7.36
C ARG A 118 -6.88 6.13 6.57
N MET A 119 -8.08 5.88 7.09
CA MET A 119 -9.06 4.99 6.46
C MET A 119 -9.50 5.50 5.10
N VAL A 120 -9.78 6.80 5.00
CA VAL A 120 -10.20 7.44 3.76
C VAL A 120 -9.12 7.33 2.68
N ALA A 121 -7.88 7.75 2.97
CA ALA A 121 -6.80 7.70 2.00
C ALA A 121 -6.48 6.26 1.57
N TRP A 122 -6.39 5.34 2.54
CA TRP A 122 -6.03 3.95 2.30
C TRP A 122 -7.09 3.19 1.50
N VAL A 123 -8.34 3.18 1.96
CA VAL A 123 -9.41 2.43 1.31
C VAL A 123 -9.69 2.98 -0.08
N SER A 124 -9.71 4.31 -0.26
CA SER A 124 -9.92 4.92 -1.58
C SER A 124 -8.87 4.45 -2.59
N MET A 125 -7.59 4.39 -2.19
CA MET A 125 -6.53 3.88 -3.04
C MET A 125 -6.70 2.40 -3.37
N LEU A 126 -7.04 1.57 -2.37
CA LEU A 126 -7.20 0.13 -2.57
C LEU A 126 -8.34 -0.22 -3.54
N VAL A 127 -9.53 0.37 -3.35
CA VAL A 127 -10.73 0.00 -4.11
C VAL A 127 -10.75 0.57 -5.53
N THR A 128 -10.00 1.65 -5.76
CA THR A 128 -9.87 2.27 -7.10
C THR A 128 -8.62 1.82 -7.85
N GLY A 129 -7.67 1.16 -7.17
CA GLY A 129 -6.41 0.70 -7.76
C GLY A 129 -5.37 1.82 -7.98
N ALA A 130 -5.61 3.04 -7.50
CA ALA A 130 -4.69 4.17 -7.62
C ALA A 130 -4.95 5.24 -6.55
N PRO A 131 -3.95 6.05 -6.16
CA PRO A 131 -4.14 7.16 -5.23
C PRO A 131 -5.28 8.11 -5.66
N GLN A 132 -6.18 8.43 -4.73
CA GLN A 132 -7.33 9.32 -4.97
C GLN A 132 -7.16 10.72 -4.38
N PHE A 133 -6.10 10.91 -3.60
CA PHE A 133 -5.77 12.15 -2.93
C PHE A 133 -4.33 12.53 -3.25
N PRO A 134 -4.00 13.83 -3.32
CA PRO A 134 -2.62 14.27 -3.46
C PRO A 134 -1.82 13.94 -2.20
N ILE A 135 -0.52 14.20 -2.25
CA ILE A 135 0.38 14.19 -1.09
C ILE A 135 0.75 15.62 -0.71
N GLN A 136 1.14 15.83 0.55
CA GLN A 136 1.88 17.03 0.93
C GLN A 136 3.36 16.89 0.54
N ASP A 137 4.02 18.01 0.29
CA ASP A 137 5.47 18.03 0.14
C ASP A 137 6.18 17.90 1.51
N ASP A 138 7.51 17.82 1.47
CA ASP A 138 8.33 17.67 2.67
C ASP A 138 8.33 18.93 3.57
N LEU A 139 7.83 20.07 3.07
CA LEU A 139 7.63 21.30 3.85
C LEU A 139 6.25 21.34 4.53
N GLY A 140 5.42 20.31 4.30
CA GLY A 140 4.04 20.24 4.81
C GLY A 140 3.06 21.10 4.00
N ILE A 141 3.44 21.57 2.81
CA ILE A 141 2.57 22.34 1.93
C ILE A 141 1.66 21.38 1.15
N GLY A 142 0.37 21.74 1.07
CA GLY A 142 -0.67 20.98 0.38
C GLY A 142 -1.77 20.48 1.33
N ASP A 143 -2.80 19.88 0.76
CA ASP A 143 -3.99 19.39 1.47
C ASP A 143 -4.14 17.86 1.45
N GLY A 144 -3.08 17.18 0.99
CA GLY A 144 -3.04 15.73 0.75
C GLY A 144 -2.63 14.87 1.95
N VAL A 145 -2.27 13.62 1.66
CA VAL A 145 -1.68 12.69 2.63
C VAL A 145 -0.34 13.24 3.11
N CYS A 146 -0.21 13.48 4.41
CA CYS A 146 0.99 14.10 4.98
C CYS A 146 2.14 13.09 5.13
N PRO A 147 3.40 13.54 5.02
CA PRO A 147 4.55 12.72 5.38
C PRO A 147 4.50 12.29 6.86
N THR A 148 5.18 11.19 7.17
CA THR A 148 5.38 10.75 8.56
C THR A 148 6.55 11.50 9.20
N LEU A 149 6.63 11.47 10.52
CA LEU A 149 7.77 12.06 11.23
C LEU A 149 9.08 11.37 10.81
N GLN A 150 9.06 10.04 10.69
CA GLN A 150 10.21 9.25 10.25
C GLN A 150 10.66 9.64 8.84
N TRP A 151 9.71 9.92 7.93
CA TRP A 151 10.02 10.41 6.59
C TRP A 151 10.73 11.76 6.60
N LEU A 152 10.26 12.69 7.43
CA LEU A 152 10.83 14.04 7.55
C LEU A 152 12.20 14.04 8.22
N LEU A 153 12.43 13.14 9.17
CA LEU A 153 13.71 12.98 9.87
C LEU A 153 14.75 12.27 9.01
N ALA A 154 14.32 11.35 8.12
CA ALA A 154 15.19 10.66 7.19
C ALA A 154 15.83 11.66 6.21
N SER A 155 17.08 11.99 6.46
CA SER A 155 17.82 12.97 5.66
C SER A 155 18.43 12.29 4.42
N PRO A 156 18.20 12.80 3.21
CA PRO A 156 18.86 12.28 2.01
C PRO A 156 20.37 12.58 1.97
N GLY A 157 20.90 13.37 2.91
CA GLY A 157 22.24 13.95 2.83
C GLY A 157 23.40 13.17 3.44
N PHE A 158 23.18 12.01 4.08
CA PHE A 158 24.25 11.27 4.78
C PHE A 158 24.55 9.87 4.24
N GLU A 159 23.68 9.30 3.39
CA GLU A 159 23.96 8.03 2.72
C GLU A 159 24.22 8.29 1.23
N SER A 160 25.40 7.87 0.76
CA SER A 160 25.63 7.73 -0.68
C SER A 160 24.56 6.80 -1.25
N PRO A 161 24.06 7.04 -2.49
CA PRO A 161 23.36 6.00 -3.22
C PRO A 161 24.17 4.70 -3.13
N SER A 162 23.45 3.59 -2.99
CA SER A 162 24.10 2.28 -2.89
C SER A 162 24.96 2.06 -4.13
N GLU A 163 26.17 1.53 -3.97
CA GLU A 163 26.99 1.05 -5.11
C GLU A 163 26.18 0.16 -6.07
N VAL A 164 25.11 -0.46 -5.58
CA VAL A 164 24.15 -1.30 -6.32
C VAL A 164 23.35 -0.54 -7.39
N ILE A 165 23.17 0.78 -7.27
CA ILE A 165 22.38 1.62 -8.19
C ILE A 165 23.18 2.76 -8.82
N ASP A 166 24.45 2.96 -8.45
CA ASP A 166 25.27 4.09 -8.93
C ASP A 166 25.47 4.09 -10.46
N ASP A 167 25.54 2.90 -11.07
CA ASP A 167 25.70 2.74 -12.51
C ASP A 167 24.37 2.83 -13.28
N LEU A 168 23.24 2.96 -12.58
CA LEU A 168 21.91 3.05 -13.18
C LEU A 168 21.43 4.50 -13.20
N ASP A 169 21.01 4.94 -14.38
CA ASP A 169 20.29 6.21 -14.55
C ASP A 169 18.86 6.02 -14.01
N ILE A 170 18.67 6.23 -12.71
CA ILE A 170 17.38 6.13 -12.03
C ILE A 170 16.81 7.53 -11.80
N ASP A 171 15.49 7.68 -11.97
CA ASP A 171 14.80 8.93 -11.67
C ASP A 171 15.12 9.42 -10.24
N PRO A 172 15.58 10.68 -10.07
CA PRO A 172 15.99 11.19 -8.78
C PRO A 172 14.92 11.12 -7.68
N ALA A 173 13.63 11.20 -8.03
CA ALA A 173 12.56 11.09 -7.05
C ALA A 173 12.43 9.66 -6.53
N VAL A 174 12.68 8.64 -7.36
CA VAL A 174 12.70 7.24 -6.92
C VAL A 174 13.92 6.97 -6.05
N ILE A 175 15.09 7.55 -6.38
CA ILE A 175 16.29 7.47 -5.55
C ILE A 175 16.04 8.11 -4.17
N ASP A 176 15.48 9.33 -4.11
CA ASP A 176 15.16 10.00 -2.83
C ASP A 176 14.27 9.13 -1.95
N ILE A 177 13.25 8.50 -2.53
CA ILE A 177 12.36 7.60 -1.80
C ILE A 177 13.13 6.38 -1.25
N LEU A 178 13.95 5.72 -2.08
CA LEU A 178 14.75 4.58 -1.63
C LEU A 178 15.72 4.97 -0.52
N THR A 179 16.45 6.08 -0.68
CA THR A 179 17.43 6.56 0.31
C THR A 179 16.77 6.85 1.66
N ARG A 180 15.61 7.50 1.67
CA ARG A 180 14.86 7.75 2.92
C ARG A 180 14.38 6.46 3.57
N LEU A 181 13.84 5.53 2.78
CA LEU A 181 13.43 4.22 3.32
C LEU A 181 14.60 3.44 3.91
N ARG A 182 15.81 3.55 3.35
CA ARG A 182 17.03 2.96 3.90
C ARG A 182 17.42 3.59 5.23
N SER A 183 17.45 4.92 5.32
CA SER A 183 17.72 5.63 6.57
C SER A 183 16.72 5.22 7.67
N ILE A 184 15.42 5.18 7.34
CA ILE A 184 14.37 4.71 8.27
C ILE A 184 14.62 3.26 8.70
N SER A 185 15.08 2.39 7.79
CA SER A 185 15.36 0.99 8.11
C SER A 185 16.56 0.81 9.04
N GLN A 186 17.53 1.72 9.01
CA GLN A 186 18.78 1.64 9.77
C GLN A 186 18.67 2.22 11.19
N GLU A 187 17.77 3.19 11.42
CA GLU A 187 17.58 3.86 12.71
C GLU A 187 16.98 2.96 13.83
N ALA A 188 16.87 1.64 13.58
CA ALA A 188 16.87 0.56 14.56
C ALA A 188 15.72 0.50 15.61
N SER A 189 14.72 1.39 15.57
CA SER A 189 13.44 1.16 16.28
C SER A 189 12.41 0.53 15.36
N SER A 190 11.87 -0.64 15.72
CA SER A 190 10.77 -1.26 14.98
C SER A 190 9.57 -0.31 14.96
N LEU A 191 9.13 0.09 13.77
CA LEU A 191 7.93 0.91 13.60
C LEU A 191 6.73 0.19 14.23
N SER A 192 5.90 0.95 14.97
CA SER A 192 4.59 0.42 15.36
C SER A 192 3.75 0.12 14.12
N GLY A 193 2.73 -0.74 14.27
CA GLY A 193 1.84 -1.08 13.15
C GLY A 193 1.18 0.15 12.52
N THR A 194 0.86 1.17 13.33
CA THR A 194 0.28 2.43 12.87
C THR A 194 1.30 3.29 12.12
N GLU A 195 2.53 3.40 12.61
CA GLU A 195 3.60 4.15 11.92
C GLU A 195 3.97 3.48 10.60
N LEU A 196 4.05 2.14 10.56
CA LEU A 196 4.27 1.40 9.33
C LEU A 196 3.12 1.61 8.34
N HIS A 197 1.87 1.65 8.82
CA HIS A 197 0.71 1.95 7.98
C HIS A 197 0.80 3.36 7.39
N ASP A 198 1.04 4.37 8.22
CA ASP A 198 1.09 5.77 7.78
C ASP A 198 2.25 5.99 6.79
N LEU A 199 3.41 5.36 7.05
CA LEU A 199 4.56 5.38 6.14
C LEU A 199 4.23 4.68 4.81
N THR A 200 3.64 3.49 4.86
CA THR A 200 3.23 2.73 3.66
C THR A 200 2.22 3.53 2.84
N CYS A 201 1.21 4.10 3.49
CA CYS A 201 0.19 4.92 2.84
C CYS A 201 0.83 6.09 2.11
N PHE A 202 1.67 6.87 2.79
CA PHE A 202 2.35 8.02 2.19
C PHE A 202 3.29 7.61 1.03
N VAL A 203 4.15 6.61 1.24
CA VAL A 203 5.15 6.18 0.25
C VAL A 203 4.49 5.60 -1.00
N VAL A 204 3.45 4.77 -0.84
CA VAL A 204 2.74 4.21 -2.00
C VAL A 204 1.98 5.30 -2.75
N HIS A 205 1.38 6.28 -2.06
CA HIS A 205 0.80 7.46 -2.73
C HIS A 205 1.86 8.24 -3.50
N LYS A 206 3.00 8.55 -2.87
CA LYS A 206 4.10 9.29 -3.49
C LYS A 206 4.64 8.56 -4.71
N LEU A 207 4.94 7.27 -4.60
CA LEU A 207 5.40 6.45 -5.73
C LEU A 207 4.38 6.42 -6.84
N LEU A 208 3.10 6.12 -6.59
CA LEU A 208 2.11 5.94 -7.65
C LEU A 208 1.62 7.25 -8.28
N LEU A 209 1.82 8.41 -7.63
CA LEU A 209 1.51 9.73 -8.19
C LEU A 209 2.62 10.32 -9.06
N LEU A 210 3.84 9.76 -9.06
CA LEU A 210 4.89 10.22 -9.97
C LEU A 210 4.42 10.12 -11.43
N PRO A 211 4.75 11.09 -12.31
CA PRO A 211 4.45 10.97 -13.72
C PRO A 211 5.17 9.75 -14.32
N PRO A 212 4.59 9.07 -15.32
CA PRO A 212 5.31 8.02 -16.03
C PRO A 212 6.52 8.62 -16.75
N LEU A 213 7.65 7.90 -16.74
CA LEU A 213 8.85 8.35 -17.43
C LEU A 213 8.68 8.36 -18.95
N SER A 214 9.37 9.29 -19.62
CA SER A 214 9.41 9.39 -21.07
C SER A 214 10.00 8.10 -21.69
N THR A 215 9.36 7.60 -22.74
CA THR A 215 9.81 6.41 -23.48
C THR A 215 11.01 6.67 -24.39
N GLN A 216 11.58 7.88 -24.38
CA GLN A 216 12.74 8.24 -25.21
C GLN A 216 13.99 7.42 -24.84
N ASN A 217 14.15 7.07 -23.55
CA ASN A 217 15.18 6.15 -23.09
C ASN A 217 14.52 4.96 -22.37
N LEU A 218 14.18 3.93 -23.15
CA LEU A 218 13.44 2.75 -22.66
C LEU A 218 14.15 2.02 -21.52
N GLN A 219 15.50 2.00 -21.52
CA GLN A 219 16.27 1.30 -20.50
C GLN A 219 16.28 2.07 -19.17
N GLN A 220 16.48 3.39 -19.21
CA GLN A 220 16.37 4.28 -18.06
C GLN A 220 14.97 4.24 -17.45
N SER A 221 13.95 4.34 -18.32
CA SER A 221 12.54 4.21 -17.94
C SER A 221 12.27 2.86 -17.29
N ALA A 222 12.79 1.76 -17.85
CA ALA A 222 12.57 0.42 -17.30
C ALA A 222 13.20 0.22 -15.92
N ALA A 223 14.44 0.67 -15.69
CA ALA A 223 15.10 0.52 -14.38
C ALA A 223 14.39 1.33 -13.29
N SER A 224 14.05 2.59 -13.60
CA SER A 224 13.34 3.48 -12.68
C SER A 224 11.94 2.97 -12.35
N GLU A 225 11.15 2.60 -13.37
CA GLU A 225 9.77 2.11 -13.16
C GLU A 225 9.78 0.73 -12.48
N SER A 226 10.74 -0.15 -12.80
CA SER A 226 10.89 -1.44 -12.10
C SER A 226 11.17 -1.22 -10.61
N LEU A 227 12.09 -0.31 -10.27
CA LEU A 227 12.40 0.01 -8.88
C LEU A 227 11.20 0.66 -8.19
N ARG A 228 10.53 1.61 -8.84
CA ARG A 228 9.33 2.29 -8.34
C ARG A 228 8.23 1.29 -7.97
N TYR A 229 7.89 0.37 -8.87
CA TYR A 229 6.85 -0.63 -8.59
C TYR A 229 7.31 -1.68 -7.57
N ALA A 230 8.57 -2.09 -7.61
CA ALA A 230 9.13 -2.97 -6.58
C ALA A 230 9.07 -2.32 -5.19
N LEU A 231 9.38 -1.03 -5.04
CA LEU A 231 9.23 -0.32 -3.77
C LEU A 231 7.77 -0.29 -3.30
N ALA A 232 6.82 0.01 -4.19
CA ALA A 232 5.40 0.02 -3.84
C ALA A 232 4.93 -1.37 -3.37
N LEU A 233 5.28 -2.42 -4.10
CA LEU A 233 4.97 -3.82 -3.74
C LEU A 233 5.64 -4.23 -2.43
N TYR A 234 6.90 -3.84 -2.22
CA TYR A 234 7.64 -4.12 -0.99
C TYR A 234 6.93 -3.51 0.22
N MET A 235 6.56 -2.23 0.15
CA MET A 235 5.84 -1.54 1.22
C MET A 235 4.48 -2.22 1.51
N LEU A 236 3.73 -2.59 0.47
CA LEU A 236 2.48 -3.34 0.61
C LEU A 236 2.67 -4.72 1.25
N ALA A 237 3.77 -5.42 0.92
CA ALA A 237 4.08 -6.76 1.44
C ALA A 237 4.47 -6.74 2.93
N ILE A 238 5.34 -5.80 3.34
CA ILE A 238 5.79 -5.70 4.74
C ILE A 238 4.70 -5.15 5.67
N HIS A 239 3.83 -4.27 5.17
CA HIS A 239 2.64 -3.85 5.90
C HIS A 239 1.62 -5.00 5.98
N GLY A 240 1.31 -5.58 4.82
CA GLY A 240 0.32 -6.64 4.61
C GLY A 240 -1.11 -6.25 5.00
N THR A 241 -2.03 -7.21 4.98
CA THR A 241 -3.47 -6.93 5.14
C THR A 241 -3.88 -6.95 6.61
N THR A 242 -4.28 -5.80 7.17
CA THR A 242 -4.84 -5.75 8.53
C THR A 242 -6.37 -5.82 8.50
N TYR A 243 -7.01 -5.11 7.56
CA TYR A 243 -8.49 -5.05 7.46
C TYR A 243 -9.00 -5.16 6.02
N TYR A 244 -8.29 -4.54 5.08
CA TYR A 244 -8.66 -4.54 3.68
C TYR A 244 -7.61 -5.28 2.87
N SER A 245 -8.08 -6.05 1.90
CA SER A 245 -7.22 -6.76 0.97
C SER A 245 -6.45 -5.79 0.09
N HIS A 246 -5.17 -6.07 -0.16
CA HIS A 246 -4.37 -5.31 -1.12
C HIS A 246 -4.45 -5.88 -2.54
N ILE A 247 -5.17 -7.00 -2.74
CA ILE A 247 -5.12 -7.81 -3.97
C ILE A 247 -5.36 -6.96 -5.23
N GLY A 248 -6.42 -6.12 -5.25
CA GLY A 248 -6.74 -5.31 -6.43
C GLY A 248 -5.61 -4.33 -6.81
N LEU A 249 -5.07 -3.63 -5.82
CA LEU A 249 -3.95 -2.70 -6.01
C LEU A 249 -2.67 -3.45 -6.42
N VAL A 250 -2.34 -4.56 -5.75
CA VAL A 250 -1.16 -5.37 -6.06
C VAL A 250 -1.23 -5.91 -7.49
N MET A 251 -2.39 -6.41 -7.94
CA MET A 251 -2.56 -6.87 -9.33
C MET A 251 -2.35 -5.75 -10.35
N THR A 252 -2.89 -4.56 -10.06
CA THR A 252 -2.72 -3.38 -10.92
C THR A 252 -1.26 -2.97 -11.03
N ILE A 253 -0.54 -2.93 -9.90
CA ILE A 253 0.90 -2.62 -9.87
C ILE A 253 1.71 -3.74 -10.57
N MET A 254 1.39 -5.00 -10.30
CA MET A 254 2.10 -6.16 -10.85
C MET A 254 2.04 -6.21 -12.38
N GLN A 255 0.90 -5.86 -12.97
CA GLN A 255 0.75 -5.80 -14.42
C GLN A 255 1.74 -4.80 -15.05
N GLN A 256 1.88 -3.61 -14.46
CA GLN A 256 2.82 -2.60 -14.95
C GLN A 256 4.27 -3.02 -14.68
N PHE A 257 4.54 -3.48 -13.46
CA PHE A 257 5.85 -3.97 -13.03
C PHE A 257 6.40 -5.03 -13.98
N ARG A 258 5.56 -5.97 -14.40
CA ARG A 258 5.92 -7.03 -15.34
C ARG A 258 6.48 -6.50 -16.66
N SER A 259 5.80 -5.50 -17.24
CA SER A 259 6.15 -4.95 -18.55
C SER A 259 7.53 -4.29 -18.56
N TYR A 260 7.92 -3.61 -17.48
CA TYR A 260 9.23 -2.97 -17.36
C TYR A 260 10.34 -3.94 -17.01
N LEU A 261 10.05 -5.01 -16.24
CA LEU A 261 11.06 -6.01 -15.90
C LEU A 261 11.57 -6.81 -17.10
N GLU A 262 10.71 -7.08 -18.07
CA GLU A 262 11.12 -7.77 -19.30
C GLU A 262 12.15 -6.96 -20.09
N ILE A 263 12.06 -5.63 -20.04
CA ILE A 263 13.05 -4.71 -20.62
C ILE A 263 14.31 -4.68 -19.75
N LEU A 264 14.16 -4.65 -18.42
CA LEU A 264 15.28 -4.61 -17.47
C LEU A 264 16.18 -5.85 -17.55
N LEU A 265 15.61 -7.03 -17.79
CA LEU A 265 16.36 -8.30 -17.88
C LEU A 265 17.42 -8.33 -18.97
N GLY A 266 17.30 -7.48 -20.00
CA GLY A 266 18.30 -7.33 -21.07
C GLY A 266 19.49 -6.43 -20.69
N SER A 267 19.51 -5.87 -19.48
CA SER A 267 20.49 -4.86 -19.06
C SER A 267 21.49 -5.37 -18.01
N GLY A 268 22.66 -4.72 -17.94
CA GLY A 268 23.76 -5.03 -17.01
C GLY A 268 23.53 -4.57 -15.56
N VAL A 269 22.33 -4.80 -15.02
CA VAL A 269 21.95 -4.42 -13.65
C VAL A 269 22.66 -5.30 -12.62
N ASP A 270 23.02 -4.72 -11.47
CA ASP A 270 23.60 -5.45 -10.33
C ASP A 270 22.74 -6.64 -9.89
N GLU A 271 23.39 -7.77 -9.62
CA GLU A 271 22.71 -9.00 -9.27
C GLU A 271 22.00 -8.94 -7.91
N SER A 272 22.48 -8.11 -6.96
CA SER A 272 21.79 -7.89 -5.67
C SER A 272 20.49 -7.11 -5.87
N LEU A 273 20.47 -6.15 -6.82
CA LEU A 273 19.26 -5.43 -7.17
C LEU A 273 18.24 -6.37 -7.82
N LYS A 274 18.68 -7.18 -8.79
CA LYS A 274 17.83 -8.21 -9.43
C LYS A 274 17.26 -9.16 -8.39
N LEU A 275 18.09 -9.68 -7.49
CA LEU A 275 17.67 -10.56 -6.41
C LEU A 275 16.58 -9.92 -5.56
N TRP A 276 16.75 -8.67 -5.15
CA TRP A 276 15.78 -7.94 -4.34
C TRP A 276 14.46 -7.72 -5.10
N ILE A 277 14.52 -7.19 -6.32
CA ILE A 277 13.35 -6.93 -7.18
C ILE A 277 12.54 -8.21 -7.42
N PHE A 278 13.20 -9.31 -7.80
CA PHE A 278 12.50 -10.57 -8.07
C PHE A 278 11.94 -11.20 -6.79
N SER A 279 12.60 -11.01 -5.65
CA SER A 279 12.07 -11.46 -4.36
C SER A 279 10.80 -10.73 -3.97
N VAL A 280 10.74 -9.42 -4.20
CA VAL A 280 9.54 -8.62 -3.96
C VAL A 280 8.40 -9.10 -4.85
N GLY A 281 8.67 -9.32 -6.14
CA GLY A 281 7.68 -9.86 -7.06
C GLY A 281 7.21 -11.26 -6.67
N MET A 282 8.12 -12.14 -6.25
CA MET A 282 7.81 -13.50 -5.78
C MET A 282 6.87 -13.49 -4.57
N VAL A 283 7.13 -12.62 -3.58
CA VAL A 283 6.28 -12.49 -2.39
C VAL A 283 4.94 -11.86 -2.71
N SER A 284 4.91 -10.89 -3.63
CA SER A 284 3.70 -10.12 -3.97
C SER A 284 2.82 -10.79 -5.02
N SER A 285 3.31 -11.85 -5.67
CA SER A 285 2.55 -12.58 -6.70
C SER A 285 1.40 -13.34 -6.09
N ILE A 286 0.20 -13.08 -6.63
CA ILE A 286 -1.05 -13.72 -6.18
C ILE A 286 -1.41 -14.87 -7.13
N ASP A 287 -1.15 -14.73 -8.43
CA ASP A 287 -1.42 -15.77 -9.41
C ASP A 287 -0.24 -16.75 -9.57
N PRO A 288 -0.51 -18.01 -9.95
CA PRO A 288 0.54 -19.03 -10.11
C PRO A 288 1.57 -18.72 -11.21
N ILE A 289 1.19 -17.97 -12.24
CA ILE A 289 2.04 -17.72 -13.42
C ILE A 289 3.16 -16.74 -13.05
N ASN A 290 2.79 -15.58 -12.49
CA ASN A 290 3.76 -14.60 -11.99
C ASN A 290 4.59 -15.21 -10.86
N SER A 291 3.95 -15.90 -9.92
CA SER A 291 4.64 -16.55 -8.80
C SER A 291 5.76 -17.49 -9.28
N LYS A 292 5.46 -18.35 -10.26
CA LYS A 292 6.45 -19.25 -10.85
C LYS A 292 7.58 -18.47 -11.53
N TRP A 293 7.26 -17.51 -12.39
CA TRP A 293 8.29 -16.74 -13.10
C TRP A 293 9.22 -15.98 -12.15
N PHE A 294 8.67 -15.29 -11.15
CA PHE A 294 9.48 -14.54 -10.19
C PHE A 294 10.37 -15.47 -9.35
N THR A 295 9.87 -16.65 -9.00
CA THR A 295 10.66 -17.68 -8.31
C THR A 295 11.83 -18.13 -9.19
N GLU A 296 11.60 -18.40 -10.47
CA GLU A 296 12.66 -18.79 -11.42
C GLU A 296 13.71 -17.67 -11.58
N GLN A 297 13.30 -16.42 -11.73
CA GLN A 297 14.24 -15.30 -11.85
C GLN A 297 15.04 -15.04 -10.55
N ALA A 298 14.38 -15.14 -9.39
CA ALA A 298 15.05 -15.03 -8.10
C ALA A 298 16.08 -16.16 -7.90
N TYR A 299 15.76 -17.38 -8.33
CA TYR A 299 16.69 -18.52 -8.29
C TYR A 299 17.91 -18.31 -9.18
N LEU A 300 17.73 -17.77 -10.39
CA LEU A 300 18.84 -17.46 -11.31
C LEU A 300 19.79 -16.40 -10.71
N ALA A 301 19.24 -15.33 -10.14
CA ALA A 301 20.03 -14.30 -9.45
C ALA A 301 20.78 -14.89 -8.23
N ALA A 302 20.12 -15.74 -7.44
CA ALA A 302 20.75 -16.42 -6.32
C ALA A 302 21.90 -17.34 -6.73
N THR A 303 21.74 -18.07 -7.83
CA THR A 303 22.78 -18.95 -8.38
C THR A 303 23.98 -18.14 -8.86
N SER A 304 23.75 -17.02 -9.54
CA SER A 304 24.80 -16.08 -9.97
C SER A 304 25.62 -15.54 -8.79
N LEU A 305 24.93 -15.20 -7.70
CA LEU A 305 25.50 -14.72 -6.44
C LEU A 305 26.04 -15.84 -5.52
N LYS A 306 25.90 -17.12 -5.91
CA LYS A 306 26.28 -18.30 -5.11
C LYS A 306 25.63 -18.31 -3.71
N ILE A 307 24.38 -17.86 -3.63
CA ILE A 307 23.58 -17.87 -2.42
C ILE A 307 23.16 -19.29 -2.07
N GLN A 308 23.31 -19.67 -0.80
CA GLN A 308 23.00 -21.01 -0.29
C GLN A 308 22.05 -20.97 0.91
N THR A 309 21.97 -19.84 1.60
CA THR A 309 21.20 -19.69 2.83
C THR A 309 20.37 -18.41 2.80
N TRP A 310 19.34 -18.37 3.64
CA TRP A 310 18.55 -17.16 3.84
C TRP A 310 19.40 -15.99 4.34
N GLU A 311 20.40 -16.27 5.16
CA GLU A 311 21.32 -15.27 5.70
C GLU A 311 22.12 -14.60 4.57
N HIS A 312 22.53 -15.35 3.54
CA HIS A 312 23.16 -14.76 2.35
C HIS A 312 22.17 -13.86 1.60
N VAL A 313 20.91 -14.27 1.43
CA VAL A 313 19.85 -13.43 0.82
C VAL A 313 19.69 -12.11 1.57
N LEU A 314 19.64 -12.16 2.90
CA LEU A 314 19.49 -10.97 3.74
C LEU A 314 20.63 -9.97 3.59
N VAL A 315 21.88 -10.44 3.39
CA VAL A 315 23.02 -9.55 3.12
C VAL A 315 22.76 -8.72 1.86
N HIS A 316 22.27 -9.34 0.79
CA HIS A 316 21.95 -8.65 -0.46
C HIS A 316 20.72 -7.73 -0.31
N PHE A 317 19.69 -8.15 0.43
CA PHE A 317 18.53 -7.28 0.68
C PHE A 317 18.92 -6.02 1.46
N LYS A 318 19.78 -6.14 2.47
CA LYS A 318 20.28 -4.99 3.25
C LYS A 318 21.11 -4.02 2.41
N ARG A 319 21.75 -4.49 1.33
CA ARG A 319 22.43 -3.60 0.35
C ARG A 319 21.45 -2.79 -0.50
N VAL A 320 20.19 -3.20 -0.61
CA VAL A 320 19.14 -2.49 -1.36
C VAL A 320 18.19 -1.78 -0.38
N LEU A 321 17.30 -2.55 0.25
CA LEU A 321 16.34 -2.11 1.27
C LEU A 321 15.85 -3.33 2.07
N TRP A 322 15.98 -3.28 3.39
CA TRP A 322 15.37 -4.27 4.28
C TRP A 322 14.95 -3.64 5.61
N MET A 323 13.64 -3.49 5.81
CA MET A 323 13.04 -3.13 7.08
C MET A 323 12.71 -4.38 7.90
N GLU A 324 13.20 -4.43 9.13
CA GLU A 324 12.86 -5.51 10.06
C GLU A 324 11.41 -5.35 10.54
N THR A 325 10.49 -6.07 9.90
CA THR A 325 9.07 -6.11 10.28
C THR A 325 8.62 -7.54 10.61
N PRO A 326 7.56 -7.73 11.42
CA PRO A 326 7.02 -9.07 11.69
C PRO A 326 6.64 -9.84 10.42
N ARG A 327 6.30 -9.14 9.33
CA ARG A 327 5.97 -9.76 8.04
C ARG A 327 7.18 -10.11 7.20
N GLY A 328 8.40 -9.71 7.55
CA GLY A 328 9.63 -10.15 6.88
C GLY A 328 9.77 -11.67 6.79
N VAL A 329 9.12 -12.41 7.70
CA VAL A 329 9.05 -13.88 7.69
C VAL A 329 8.48 -14.46 6.39
N ILE A 330 7.60 -13.74 5.66
CA ILE A 330 7.04 -14.25 4.41
C ILE A 330 8.11 -14.37 3.32
N PHE A 331 9.09 -13.46 3.28
CA PHE A 331 10.24 -13.56 2.39
C PHE A 331 11.08 -14.77 2.78
N GLN A 332 11.38 -14.93 4.06
CA GLN A 332 12.16 -16.06 4.57
C GLN A 332 11.50 -17.41 4.22
N GLN A 333 10.18 -17.53 4.37
CA GLN A 333 9.44 -18.76 4.06
C GLN A 333 9.54 -19.13 2.58
N ARG A 334 9.37 -18.16 1.67
CA ARG A 334 9.51 -18.37 0.23
C ARG A 334 10.92 -18.81 -0.14
N TRP A 335 11.92 -18.14 0.41
CA TRP A 335 13.33 -18.46 0.14
C TRP A 335 13.76 -19.79 0.73
N LYS A 336 13.33 -20.15 1.94
CA LYS A 336 13.62 -21.46 2.53
C LYS A 336 13.06 -22.60 1.70
N GLY A 337 11.85 -22.47 1.16
CA GLY A 337 11.27 -23.48 0.27
C GLY A 337 11.98 -23.63 -1.09
N MET A 338 12.78 -22.62 -1.49
CA MET A 338 13.51 -22.62 -2.77
C MET A 338 14.97 -23.05 -2.63
N LEU A 339 15.59 -22.79 -1.47
CA LEU A 339 17.02 -23.09 -1.20
C LEU A 339 17.26 -24.50 -0.64
N THR A 340 16.20 -25.25 -0.32
CA THR A 340 16.25 -26.67 0.10
C THR A 340 16.09 -27.62 -1.07
#